data_AF-A0A0L0AFZ5-F1
#
_entry.id   AF-A0A0L0AFZ5-F1
#
_cell.length_a   1.000
_cell.length_b   1.000
_cell.length_c   1.000
_cell.angle_alpha   90.00
_cell.angle_beta   90.00
_cell.angle_gamma   90.00
#
_symmetry.space_group_name_H-M   'P 1'
#
loop_
_entity.id
_entity.type
_entity.pdbx_description
1 polymer ?
#
loop_
_entity_poly.entity_id
_entity_poly.type
_entity_poly.pdbx_seq_one_letter_code
_entity_poly.pdbx_strand_id
1 'polypeptide(L)'
;MPSLVLLLWFTLCAEQDIRHRRIADTLTVGAGVLALACLFSTGHTWIGSSMVEAAAALVLSMALTLPGYLNGRLSCGEVKLLWALALASDSSHLVGTLIGGIVALVLWVFVTPLIWQRMSIRYRRKAVYLDPNAATVLPLTPFLLAGFVMTLFWLS
;
A
#
# COMPACT_ATOMS: atom_id res chain seq x y z
N MET A 1 8.81 2.15 -18.76
CA MET A 1 8.95 1.79 -17.33
C MET A 1 7.65 2.12 -16.59
N PRO A 2 6.59 1.32 -16.77
CA PRO A 2 5.27 1.53 -16.16
C PRO A 2 5.28 1.52 -14.62
N SER A 3 6.30 0.92 -14.01
CA SER A 3 6.55 0.91 -12.55
C SER A 3 6.70 2.30 -11.93
N LEU A 4 7.24 3.29 -12.66
CA LEU A 4 7.40 4.66 -12.16
C LEU A 4 6.05 5.37 -11.96
N VAL A 5 5.07 5.11 -12.81
CA VAL A 5 3.72 5.67 -12.69
C VAL A 5 3.03 5.10 -11.45
N LEU A 6 3.19 3.80 -11.20
CA LEU A 6 2.69 3.16 -9.98
C LEU A 6 3.36 3.71 -8.73
N LEU A 7 4.68 3.92 -8.73
CA LEU A 7 5.40 4.56 -7.62
C LEU A 7 4.91 5.98 -7.34
N LEU A 8 4.72 6.79 -8.38
CA LEU A 8 4.19 8.15 -8.24
C LEU A 8 2.77 8.15 -7.66
N TRP A 9 1.91 7.25 -8.15
CA TRP A 9 0.56 7.10 -7.60
C TRP A 9 0.58 6.61 -6.14
N PHE A 10 1.42 5.63 -5.81
CA PHE A 10 1.51 5.07 -4.47
C PHE A 10 2.09 6.07 -3.46
N THR A 11 3.07 6.88 -3.87
CA THR A 11 3.63 7.97 -3.04
C THR A 11 2.59 9.05 -2.76
N LEU A 12 1.78 9.43 -3.74
CA LEU A 12 0.65 10.35 -3.53
C LEU A 12 -0.40 9.77 -2.56
N CYS A 13 -0.74 8.48 -2.69
CA CYS A 13 -1.65 7.81 -1.75
C CYS A 13 -1.08 7.79 -0.32
N ALA A 14 0.21 7.47 -0.16
CA ALA A 14 0.86 7.43 1.14
C ALA A 14 0.97 8.82 1.78
N GLU A 15 1.26 9.86 1.01
CA GLU A 15 1.29 11.23 1.53
C GLU A 15 -0.10 11.71 1.97
N GLN A 16 -1.15 11.39 1.20
CA GLN A 16 -2.54 11.70 1.57
C GLN A 16 -2.96 10.97 2.84
N ASP A 17 -2.59 9.70 2.98
CA ASP A 17 -2.90 8.90 4.17
C ASP A 17 -2.21 9.48 5.43
N ILE A 18 -0.95 9.89 5.32
CA ILE A 18 -0.21 10.56 6.42
C ILE A 18 -0.85 11.90 6.79
N ARG A 19 -1.26 12.71 5.80
CA ARG A 19 -1.78 14.07 6.04
C ARG A 19 -3.23 14.12 6.50
N HIS A 20 -4.08 13.25 5.96
CA HIS A 20 -5.53 13.35 6.13
C HIS A 20 -6.18 12.10 6.72
N ARG A 21 -5.43 11.01 6.95
CA ARG A 21 -5.96 9.68 7.36
C ARG A 21 -7.12 9.20 6.48
N ARG A 22 -7.15 9.68 5.24
CA ARG A 22 -8.14 9.34 4.23
C ARG A 22 -7.41 9.33 2.90
N ILE A 23 -7.36 8.15 2.31
CA ILE A 23 -7.00 8.02 0.91
C ILE A 23 -8.22 8.50 0.11
N ALA A 24 -8.01 9.43 -0.82
CA ALA A 24 -9.11 9.91 -1.65
C ALA A 24 -9.68 8.75 -2.48
N ASP A 25 -10.99 8.51 -2.36
CA ASP A 25 -11.69 7.46 -3.12
C ASP A 25 -11.52 7.66 -4.63
N THR A 26 -11.43 8.91 -5.09
CA THR A 26 -11.15 9.23 -6.50
C THR A 26 -9.78 8.73 -6.97
N LEU A 27 -8.75 8.74 -6.11
CA LEU A 27 -7.40 8.29 -6.48
C LEU A 27 -7.32 6.76 -6.55
N THR A 28 -8.00 6.08 -5.63
CA THR A 28 -8.00 4.61 -5.55
C THR A 28 -8.94 3.97 -6.56
N VAL A 29 -10.18 4.47 -6.64
CA VAL A 29 -11.17 4.01 -7.63
C VAL A 29 -10.75 4.42 -9.03
N GLY A 30 -10.23 5.64 -9.21
CA GLY A 30 -9.74 6.11 -10.51
C GLY A 30 -8.59 5.24 -11.04
N ALA A 31 -7.61 4.92 -10.20
CA ALA A 31 -6.52 4.02 -10.58
C ALA A 31 -7.01 2.59 -10.85
N GLY A 32 -7.93 2.05 -10.04
CA GLY A 32 -8.52 0.74 -10.27
C GLY A 32 -9.32 0.66 -11.57
N VAL A 33 -10.09 1.70 -11.90
CA VAL A 33 -10.85 1.80 -13.16
C VAL A 33 -9.91 1.95 -14.35
N LEU A 34 -8.84 2.75 -14.23
CA LEU A 34 -7.83 2.87 -15.29
C LEU A 34 -7.07 1.56 -15.53
N ALA A 35 -6.72 0.85 -14.45
CA ALA A 35 -6.09 -0.46 -14.56
C ALA A 35 -7.04 -1.45 -15.25
N LEU A 36 -8.31 -1.50 -14.87
CA LEU A 36 -9.33 -2.33 -15.52
C LEU A 36 -9.54 -1.96 -16.99
N ALA A 37 -9.66 -0.67 -17.31
CA ALA A 37 -9.85 -0.20 -18.68
C ALA A 37 -8.63 -0.54 -19.56
N CYS A 38 -7.42 -0.41 -19.02
CA CYS A 38 -6.20 -0.79 -19.71
C CYS A 38 -6.13 -2.31 -19.91
N LEU A 39 -6.52 -3.09 -18.90
CA LEU A 39 -6.53 -4.54 -18.98
C LEU A 39 -7.56 -5.05 -20.00
N PHE A 40 -8.74 -4.44 -20.05
CA PHE A 40 -9.78 -4.74 -21.03
C PHE A 40 -9.40 -4.31 -22.46
N SER A 41 -8.66 -3.21 -22.59
CA SER A 41 -8.23 -2.68 -23.89
C SER A 41 -6.99 -3.37 -24.45
N THR A 42 -6.09 -3.86 -23.60
CA THR A 42 -4.75 -4.34 -24.01
C THR A 42 -4.56 -5.84 -23.76
N GLY A 43 -5.43 -6.47 -22.95
CA GLY A 43 -5.32 -7.87 -22.53
C GLY A 43 -4.17 -8.17 -21.57
N HIS A 44 -3.38 -7.15 -21.21
CA HIS A 44 -2.19 -7.24 -20.37
C HIS A 44 -2.27 -6.21 -19.24
N THR A 45 -1.67 -6.52 -18.09
CA THR A 45 -1.51 -5.56 -16.99
C THR A 45 -0.50 -4.47 -17.35
N TRP A 46 -0.42 -3.41 -16.54
CA TRP A 46 0.63 -2.39 -16.71
C TRP A 46 2.05 -2.94 -16.57
N ILE A 47 2.25 -4.07 -15.89
CA ILE A 47 3.54 -4.76 -15.81
C ILE A 47 3.75 -5.78 -16.95
N GLY A 48 2.74 -5.97 -17.80
CA GLY A 48 2.82 -6.82 -18.99
C GLY A 48 2.38 -8.28 -18.76
N SER A 49 1.77 -8.57 -17.62
CA SER A 49 1.30 -9.91 -17.30
C SER A 49 -0.08 -10.22 -17.86
N SER A 50 -0.45 -11.49 -17.83
CA SER A 50 -1.71 -11.98 -18.38
C SER A 50 -2.91 -11.52 -17.56
N MET A 51 -4.06 -11.36 -18.22
CA MET A 51 -5.35 -11.06 -17.56
C MET A 51 -5.70 -12.05 -16.44
N VAL A 52 -5.31 -13.32 -16.59
CA VAL A 52 -5.55 -14.37 -15.59
C VAL A 52 -4.74 -14.13 -14.32
N GLU A 53 -3.48 -13.70 -14.44
CA GLU A 53 -2.64 -13.37 -13.28
C GLU A 53 -3.12 -12.13 -12.54
N ALA A 54 -3.62 -11.13 -13.25
CA ALA A 54 -4.20 -9.94 -12.65
C ALA A 54 -5.49 -10.26 -11.88
N ALA A 55 -6.36 -11.10 -12.46
CA ALA A 55 -7.57 -11.56 -11.81
C ALA A 55 -7.24 -12.41 -10.57
N ALA A 56 -6.23 -13.30 -10.68
CA ALA A 56 -5.73 -14.08 -9.55
C ALA A 56 -5.16 -13.16 -8.45
N ALA A 57 -4.39 -12.14 -8.81
CA ALA A 57 -3.85 -11.15 -7.89
C ALA A 57 -4.97 -10.38 -7.17
N LEU A 58 -6.04 -10.01 -7.88
CA LEU A 58 -7.20 -9.35 -7.30
C LEU A 58 -7.90 -10.27 -6.28
N VAL A 59 -8.20 -11.52 -6.65
CA VAL A 59 -8.83 -12.49 -5.74
C VAL A 59 -7.96 -12.73 -4.52
N LEU A 60 -6.65 -12.88 -4.70
CA LEU A 60 -5.69 -13.03 -3.61
C LEU A 60 -5.70 -11.80 -2.69
N SER A 61 -5.70 -10.59 -3.28
CA SER A 61 -5.76 -9.34 -2.53
C SER A 61 -7.03 -9.25 -1.71
N MET A 62 -8.19 -9.64 -2.26
CA MET A 62 -9.46 -9.66 -1.54
C MET A 62 -9.40 -10.68 -0.39
N ALA A 63 -8.95 -11.90 -0.65
CA ALA A 63 -8.84 -12.95 0.36
C ALA A 63 -7.92 -12.55 1.54
N LEU A 64 -6.87 -11.79 1.28
CA LEU A 64 -5.93 -11.30 2.31
C LEU A 64 -6.44 -10.05 3.02
N THR A 65 -7.12 -9.14 2.32
CA THR A 65 -7.56 -7.86 2.88
C THR A 65 -8.91 -7.91 3.58
N LEU A 66 -9.83 -8.77 3.15
CA LEU A 66 -11.14 -9.00 3.79
C LEU A 66 -11.02 -9.36 5.29
N PRO A 67 -10.24 -10.37 5.71
CA PRO A 67 -10.13 -10.71 7.12
C PRO A 67 -9.47 -9.58 7.92
N GLY A 68 -8.53 -8.84 7.34
CA GLY A 68 -7.91 -7.68 7.99
C GLY A 68 -8.88 -6.50 8.17
N TYR A 69 -9.76 -6.28 7.19
CA TYR A 69 -10.82 -5.26 7.25
C TYR A 69 -11.89 -5.61 8.29
N LEU A 70 -12.36 -6.86 8.30
CA LEU A 70 -13.35 -7.34 9.27
C LEU A 70 -12.82 -7.29 10.71
N ASN A 71 -11.53 -7.53 10.90
CA ASN A 71 -10.86 -7.39 12.21
C ASN A 71 -10.59 -5.92 12.61
N GLY A 72 -11.00 -4.94 11.79
CA GLY A 72 -10.79 -3.52 12.04
C GLY A 72 -9.32 -3.07 11.97
N ARG A 73 -8.44 -3.91 11.38
CA ARG A 73 -7.00 -3.64 11.26
C ARG A 73 -6.63 -2.94 9.96
N LEU A 74 -7.47 -3.04 8.93
CA LEU A 74 -7.30 -2.38 7.64
C LEU A 74 -8.39 -1.33 7.43
N SER A 75 -7.98 -0.18 6.89
CA SER A 75 -8.90 0.88 6.50
C SER A 75 -9.50 0.59 5.12
N CYS A 76 -10.72 1.06 4.85
CA CYS A 76 -11.38 0.92 3.54
C CYS A 76 -10.49 1.46 2.39
N GLY A 77 -9.74 2.53 2.63
CA GLY A 77 -8.79 3.07 1.65
C GLY A 77 -7.63 2.13 1.34
N GLU A 78 -7.07 1.46 2.35
CA GLU A 78 -5.96 0.50 2.19
C GLU A 78 -6.39 -0.73 1.38
N VAL A 79 -7.61 -1.21 1.63
CA VAL A 79 -8.23 -2.30 0.87
C VAL A 79 -8.36 -1.92 -0.61
N LYS A 80 -8.96 -0.74 -0.90
CA LYS A 80 -9.12 -0.26 -2.28
C LYS A 80 -7.77 -0.05 -2.99
N LEU A 81 -6.80 0.48 -2.27
CA LEU A 81 -5.44 0.69 -2.78
C LEU A 81 -4.76 -0.63 -3.13
N LEU A 82 -4.87 -1.65 -2.29
CA LEU A 82 -4.34 -2.99 -2.56
C LEU A 82 -5.05 -3.67 -3.74
N TRP A 83 -6.35 -3.47 -3.91
CA TRP A 83 -7.09 -4.00 -5.06
C TRP A 83 -6.68 -3.31 -6.36
N ALA A 84 -6.50 -1.98 -6.34
CA ALA A 84 -6.00 -1.23 -7.49
C ALA A 84 -4.56 -1.64 -7.84
N LEU A 85 -3.71 -1.87 -6.84
CA LEU A 85 -2.35 -2.41 -7.06
C LEU A 85 -2.39 -3.81 -7.67
N ALA A 86 -3.29 -4.67 -7.20
CA ALA A 86 -3.48 -6.03 -7.74
C ALA A 86 -3.83 -6.02 -9.23
N LEU A 87 -4.71 -5.11 -9.65
CA LEU A 87 -5.14 -4.97 -11.04
C LEU A 87 -4.05 -4.40 -11.95
N ALA A 88 -3.21 -3.53 -11.42
CA ALA A 88 -2.15 -2.89 -12.19
C ALA A 88 -0.86 -3.72 -12.26
N SER A 89 -0.75 -4.78 -11.45
CA SER A 89 0.48 -5.54 -11.24
C SER A 89 0.19 -7.04 -11.25
N ASP A 90 0.94 -7.79 -10.44
CA ASP A 90 0.94 -9.24 -10.37
C ASP A 90 0.85 -9.76 -8.95
N SER A 91 0.51 -11.04 -8.83
CA SER A 91 0.45 -11.74 -7.54
C SER A 91 1.79 -11.69 -6.80
N SER A 92 2.92 -11.79 -7.50
CA SER A 92 4.27 -11.73 -6.92
C SER A 92 4.57 -10.36 -6.29
N HIS A 93 4.29 -9.29 -7.04
CA HIS A 93 4.47 -7.92 -6.57
C HIS A 93 3.53 -7.61 -5.41
N LEU A 94 2.27 -8.04 -5.47
CA LEU A 94 1.29 -7.84 -4.40
C LEU A 94 1.73 -8.52 -3.10
N VAL A 95 2.09 -9.80 -3.16
CA VAL A 95 2.54 -10.57 -1.99
C VAL A 95 3.80 -9.96 -1.40
N GLY A 96 4.79 -9.62 -2.24
CA GLY A 96 6.01 -9.01 -1.73
C GLY A 96 5.81 -7.60 -1.18
N THR A 97 4.83 -6.84 -1.68
CA THR A 97 4.42 -5.54 -1.11
C THR A 97 3.82 -5.72 0.28
N LEU A 98 2.95 -6.74 0.45
CA LEU A 98 2.36 -7.08 1.74
C LEU A 98 3.42 -7.54 2.74
N ILE A 99 4.29 -8.48 2.34
CA ILE A 99 5.37 -8.98 3.20
C ILE A 99 6.32 -7.84 3.57
N GLY A 100 6.78 -7.07 2.58
CA GLY A 100 7.66 -5.93 2.81
C GLY A 100 7.02 -4.86 3.70
N GLY A 101 5.72 -4.61 3.53
CA GLY A 101 4.96 -3.70 4.38
C GLY A 101 4.84 -4.18 5.83
N ILE A 102 4.59 -5.48 6.04
CA ILE A 102 4.55 -6.08 7.38
C ILE A 102 5.95 -6.01 8.02
N VAL A 103 7.00 -6.37 7.29
CA VAL A 103 8.39 -6.29 7.78
C VAL A 103 8.73 -4.85 8.14
N ALA A 104 8.42 -3.87 7.28
CA ALA A 104 8.65 -2.46 7.55
C ALA A 104 7.88 -1.96 8.78
N LEU A 105 6.62 -2.39 8.96
CA LEU A 105 5.82 -2.05 10.12
C LEU A 105 6.36 -2.67 11.41
N VAL A 106 6.74 -3.95 11.39
CA VAL A 106 7.36 -4.62 12.54
C VAL A 106 8.67 -3.91 12.91
N LEU A 107 9.53 -3.67 11.93
CA LEU A 107 10.80 -2.98 12.13
C LEU A 107 10.57 -1.57 12.69
N TRP A 108 9.56 -0.86 12.19
CA TRP A 108 9.14 0.43 12.74
C TRP A 108 8.68 0.32 14.19
N VAL A 109 7.82 -0.64 14.55
CA VAL A 109 7.34 -0.81 15.93
C VAL A 109 8.48 -1.15 16.90
N PHE A 110 9.51 -1.88 16.47
CA PHE A 110 10.68 -2.17 17.30
C PHE A 110 11.66 -1.00 17.40
N VAL A 111 11.91 -0.28 16.30
CA VAL A 111 12.92 0.78 16.23
C VAL A 111 12.39 2.13 16.74
N THR A 112 11.12 2.43 16.48
CA THR A 112 10.48 3.69 16.87
C THR A 112 10.54 3.96 18.37
N PRO A 113 10.23 3.06 19.31
CA PRO A 113 10.34 3.37 20.74
C PRO A 113 11.76 3.76 21.16
N LEU A 114 12.79 3.20 20.51
CA LEU A 114 14.20 3.58 20.72
C LEU A 114 14.51 4.99 20.20
N ILE A 115 14.02 5.32 19.01
CA ILE A 115 14.26 6.61 18.35
C ILE A 115 13.39 7.72 18.91
N TRP A 116 12.16 7.41 19.33
CA TRP A 116 11.18 8.35 19.87
C TRP A 116 11.70 9.02 21.14
N GLN A 117 12.44 8.28 21.97
CA GLN A 117 13.11 8.83 23.17
C GLN A 117 14.19 9.88 22.83
N ARG A 118 14.78 9.84 21.63
CA ARG A 118 15.80 10.78 21.16
C ARG A 118 15.27 11.87 20.21
N MET A 119 14.04 11.74 19.73
CA MET A 119 13.43 12.68 18.78
C MET A 119 12.98 13.98 19.48
N SER A 120 13.29 15.11 18.84
CA SER A 120 12.86 16.43 19.31
C SER A 120 11.34 16.62 19.21
N ILE A 121 10.77 17.38 20.15
CA ILE A 121 9.33 17.63 20.32
C ILE A 121 8.61 18.09 19.03
N ARG A 122 9.32 18.78 18.12
CA ARG A 122 8.76 19.26 16.84
C ARG A 122 8.44 18.13 15.85
N TYR A 123 9.31 17.12 15.75
CA TYR A 123 9.06 15.94 14.91
C TYR A 123 7.98 15.06 15.53
N ARG A 124 7.99 14.92 16.86
CA ARG A 124 6.95 14.21 17.60
C ARG A 124 5.56 14.78 17.34
N ARG A 125 5.43 16.11 17.16
CA ARG A 125 4.16 16.80 16.87
C ARG A 125 3.66 16.62 15.42
N LYS A 126 4.56 16.48 14.44
CA LYS A 126 4.20 16.16 13.04
C LYS A 126 3.93 14.66 12.83
N ALA A 127 4.60 13.81 13.61
CA ALA A 127 4.48 12.37 13.55
C ALA A 127 3.52 11.78 14.59
N VAL A 128 2.67 12.58 15.25
CA VAL A 128 1.70 12.10 16.28
C VAL A 128 0.87 10.92 15.77
N TYR A 129 0.57 10.87 14.48
CA TYR A 129 -0.21 9.80 13.85
C TYR A 129 0.57 8.52 13.56
N LEU A 130 1.90 8.55 13.69
CA LEU A 130 2.86 7.44 13.60
C LEU A 130 3.38 7.01 14.98
N ASP A 131 2.83 7.60 16.06
CA ASP A 131 3.22 7.26 17.43
C ASP A 131 2.70 5.84 17.75
N PRO A 132 3.59 4.86 18.00
CA PRO A 132 3.19 3.49 18.34
C PRO A 132 2.45 3.40 19.69
N ASN A 133 2.50 4.45 20.51
CA ASN A 133 1.83 4.54 21.80
C ASN A 133 0.50 5.30 21.75
N ALA A 134 0.12 5.86 20.60
CA ALA A 134 -1.21 6.43 20.43
C ALA A 134 -2.24 5.30 20.34
N ALA A 135 -3.37 5.43 21.03
CA ALA A 135 -4.49 4.46 20.99
C ALA A 135 -5.18 4.35 19.62
N THR A 136 -4.59 4.87 18.55
CA THR A 136 -5.13 4.89 17.20
C THR A 136 -4.42 3.90 16.31
N VAL A 137 -5.18 3.21 15.45
CA VAL A 137 -4.66 2.33 14.40
C VAL A 137 -3.63 3.08 13.54
N LEU A 138 -2.45 2.46 13.36
CA LEU A 138 -1.33 3.02 12.61
C LEU A 138 -1.65 2.99 11.10
N PRO A 139 -1.42 4.07 10.33
CA PRO A 139 -1.60 4.05 8.88
C PRO A 139 -0.64 3.05 8.23
N LEU A 140 -1.17 2.00 7.59
CA LEU A 140 -0.40 0.91 6.99
C LEU A 140 0.16 1.30 5.61
N THR A 141 -0.51 2.21 4.90
CA THR A 141 -0.16 2.71 3.56
C THR A 141 1.30 3.12 3.38
N PRO A 142 1.93 3.93 4.26
CA PRO A 142 3.35 4.29 4.10
C PRO A 142 4.29 3.09 4.27
N PHE A 143 3.92 2.08 5.07
CA PHE A 143 4.71 0.86 5.22
C PHE A 143 4.55 -0.04 3.99
N LEU A 144 3.33 -0.16 3.45
CA LEU A 144 3.08 -0.82 2.17
C LEU A 144 3.92 -0.18 1.05
N LEU A 145 4.14 1.13 1.09
CA LEU A 145 4.95 1.81 0.08
C LEU A 145 6.40 1.39 0.14
N ALA A 146 6.97 1.37 1.35
CA ALA A 146 8.32 0.87 1.57
C ALA A 146 8.44 -0.59 1.10
N GLY A 147 7.42 -1.41 1.39
CA GLY A 147 7.29 -2.77 0.87
C GLY A 147 7.35 -2.79 -0.65
N PHE A 148 6.50 -2.02 -1.34
CA PHE A 148 6.41 -1.98 -2.80
C PHE A 148 7.73 -1.58 -3.47
N VAL A 149 8.41 -0.56 -2.93
CA VAL A 149 9.73 -0.13 -3.42
C VAL A 149 10.73 -1.28 -3.28
N MET A 150 10.75 -1.95 -2.13
CA MET A 150 11.64 -3.08 -1.88
C MET A 150 11.35 -4.26 -2.80
N THR A 151 10.07 -4.55 -3.09
CA THR A 151 9.70 -5.58 -4.07
C THR A 151 10.10 -5.22 -5.48
N LEU A 152 9.94 -3.95 -5.88
CA LEU A 152 10.38 -3.49 -7.19
C LEU A 152 11.88 -3.75 -7.35
N PHE A 153 12.70 -3.36 -6.37
CA PHE A 153 14.15 -3.64 -6.42
C PHE A 153 14.51 -5.13 -6.45
N TRP A 154 13.65 -6.00 -5.90
CA TRP A 154 13.90 -7.45 -5.89
C TRP A 154 13.47 -8.13 -7.20
N LEU A 155 12.42 -7.64 -7.84
CA LEU A 155 11.81 -8.21 -9.05
C LEU A 155 12.22 -7.52 -10.36
N SER A 156 12.99 -6.42 -10.30
CA SER A 156 13.56 -5.73 -11.47
C SER A 156 14.94 -6.26 -11.87
#